data_AF-A0A8C9G1W9-F1
#
_entry.id   AF-A0A8C9G1W9-F1
#
_cell.length_a   1.000
_cell.length_b   1.000
_cell.length_c   1.000
_cell.angle_alpha   90.00
_cell.angle_beta   90.00
_cell.angle_gamma   90.00
#
_symmetry.space_group_name_H-M   'P 1'
#
loop_
_entity.id
_entity.type
_entity.pdbx_description
1 polymer ?
#
loop_
_entity_poly.entity_id
_entity_poly.type
_entity_poly.pdbx_seq_one_letter_code
_entity_poly.pdbx_strand_id
1 'polypeptide(L)'
;MEDEANQVQPPSEMQVPNSDSDYVWHVTDINRLHRFLCFGSEGGTYCVKEQRLGFENAAALMRLIEEGRGCEAVQEIKTFSQEGRTAKQEPLLFALAICSQCSDAKTKQAAFKAVPEVCCVPTHLFTFIQFKKDLKEGMKCGMWGRALRKAVADWYNGKNGMAVALAVTKYKQRSGWSHKDLLRLSHLKPASEGNHEYLLSLLGTEFISGVSISVLHRIRCLAILCKASTPLTRSVITRIEKDSHIVAFSHEMVPCPVTADMTLPQVLVKMYEIPMGTTDCSLPMIWAQKTQTAADVFIVFTDNETFAGNTRPATALREYREKMGISAKLIVCGMTSNGFTIADPDDRGMLDICGFDAGALDVIRNFVLDLI
;
A
#
# COMPACT_ATOMS: atom_id res chain seq x y z
N MET A 1 10.48 46.94 -10.59
CA MET A 1 11.25 46.04 -9.70
C MET A 1 10.44 45.97 -8.43
N GLU A 2 9.52 45.01 -8.40
CA GLU A 2 8.80 44.60 -7.20
C GLU A 2 9.31 43.19 -6.89
N ASP A 3 9.61 42.90 -5.63
CA ASP A 3 10.38 41.72 -5.25
C ASP A 3 9.60 40.42 -5.46
N GLU A 4 10.28 39.43 -6.04
CA GLU A 4 9.80 38.05 -6.19
C GLU A 4 9.79 37.33 -4.83
N ALA A 5 8.72 37.53 -4.06
CA ALA A 5 8.33 36.67 -2.94
C ALA A 5 7.10 35.86 -3.34
N ASN A 6 6.99 34.54 -3.12
CA ASN A 6 7.89 33.64 -2.41
C ASN A 6 7.56 32.18 -2.81
N GLN A 7 8.52 31.42 -3.36
CA GLN A 7 8.39 29.95 -3.54
C GLN A 7 9.52 29.15 -2.87
N VAL A 8 10.48 29.81 -2.21
CA VAL A 8 11.65 29.15 -1.60
C VAL A 8 11.40 28.72 -0.15
N GLN A 9 10.36 29.24 0.51
CA GLN A 9 10.05 28.98 1.92
C GLN A 9 8.79 28.13 2.12
N PRO A 10 8.79 27.22 3.12
CA PRO A 10 7.59 26.48 3.51
C PRO A 10 6.54 27.45 4.13
N PRO A 11 5.24 27.33 3.84
CA PRO A 11 4.17 28.14 4.44
C PRO A 11 3.79 27.71 5.86
N SER A 12 4.24 26.51 6.26
CA SER A 12 4.00 25.87 7.54
C SER A 12 5.24 25.04 7.86
N GLU A 13 5.66 25.02 9.13
CA GLU A 13 6.81 24.23 9.60
C GLU A 13 6.65 22.71 9.36
N MET A 14 5.41 22.25 9.07
CA MET A 14 5.11 20.84 8.76
C MET A 14 5.24 20.47 7.28
N GLN A 15 5.50 21.42 6.37
CA GLN A 15 5.71 21.11 4.95
C GLN A 15 7.18 20.80 4.64
N VAL A 16 7.37 19.84 3.73
CA VAL A 16 8.66 19.33 3.26
C VAL A 16 8.74 19.36 1.74
N PRO A 17 9.93 19.54 1.15
CA PRO A 17 10.10 19.43 -0.30
C PRO A 17 9.88 17.98 -0.77
N ASN A 18 9.15 17.83 -1.87
CA ASN A 18 9.00 16.55 -2.59
C ASN A 18 10.21 16.27 -3.51
N SER A 19 10.10 15.28 -4.41
CA SER A 19 11.21 14.92 -5.30
C SER A 19 11.62 16.04 -6.26
N ASP A 20 10.68 16.92 -6.62
CA ASP A 20 10.86 18.05 -7.54
C ASP A 20 11.04 19.40 -6.79
N SER A 21 11.32 19.34 -5.48
CA SER A 21 11.57 20.49 -4.58
C SER A 21 10.36 21.35 -4.24
N ASP A 22 9.14 20.91 -4.54
CA ASP A 22 7.90 21.63 -4.22
C ASP A 22 7.33 21.20 -2.85
N TYR A 23 6.69 22.10 -2.12
CA TYR A 23 6.35 21.88 -0.71
C TYR A 23 5.00 21.16 -0.50
N VAL A 24 5.08 19.94 0.04
CA VAL A 24 3.98 19.02 0.36
C VAL A 24 4.04 18.61 1.85
N TRP A 25 3.14 17.74 2.34
CA TRP A 25 3.27 17.16 3.67
C TRP A 25 3.86 15.75 3.64
N HIS A 26 4.46 15.33 4.76
CA HIS A 26 4.72 13.93 4.98
C HIS A 26 3.41 13.18 5.27
N VAL A 27 3.18 12.10 4.53
CA VAL A 27 2.10 11.15 4.86
C VAL A 27 2.43 10.45 6.18
N THR A 28 1.42 10.17 7.01
CA THR A 28 1.63 9.48 8.30
C THR A 28 2.26 8.11 8.08
N ASP A 29 3.11 7.65 9.00
CA ASP A 29 3.82 6.37 8.81
C ASP A 29 2.87 5.16 8.75
N ILE A 30 1.67 5.24 9.33
CA ILE A 30 0.64 4.19 9.23
C ILE A 30 0.01 4.15 7.82
N ASN A 31 -0.31 5.30 7.23
CA ASN A 31 -0.77 5.37 5.84
C ASN A 31 0.36 5.00 4.87
N ARG A 32 1.61 5.34 5.21
CA ARG A 32 2.79 4.89 4.45
C ARG A 32 2.95 3.37 4.50
N LEU A 33 2.69 2.74 5.64
CA LEU A 33 2.63 1.29 5.76
C LEU A 33 1.54 0.73 4.84
N HIS A 34 0.31 1.25 4.86
CA HIS A 34 -0.76 0.82 3.96
C HIS A 34 -0.37 0.92 2.48
N ARG A 35 0.23 2.06 2.07
CA ARG A 35 0.78 2.24 0.72
C ARG A 35 1.85 1.21 0.37
N PHE A 36 2.77 0.93 1.28
CA PHE A 36 3.76 -0.13 1.10
C PHE A 36 3.11 -1.52 1.01
N LEU A 37 2.06 -1.82 1.78
CA LEU A 37 1.39 -3.12 1.74
C LEU A 37 0.71 -3.38 0.39
N CYS A 38 0.08 -2.37 -0.23
CA CYS A 38 -0.58 -2.52 -1.54
C CYS A 38 0.40 -2.50 -2.72
N PHE A 39 1.37 -1.58 -2.73
CA PHE A 39 2.27 -1.36 -3.88
C PHE A 39 3.66 -2.00 -3.76
N GLY A 40 4.13 -2.27 -2.55
CA GLY A 40 5.52 -2.67 -2.29
C GLY A 40 6.52 -1.56 -2.64
N SER A 41 7.70 -1.96 -3.13
CA SER A 41 8.73 -1.04 -3.65
C SER A 41 9.39 -1.50 -4.96
N GLU A 42 8.96 -2.64 -5.51
CA GLU A 42 9.51 -3.26 -6.73
C GLU A 42 9.34 -2.32 -7.94
N GLY A 43 10.42 -2.06 -8.68
CA GLY A 43 10.44 -1.10 -9.79
C GLY A 43 10.60 0.37 -9.38
N GLY A 44 10.43 0.71 -8.09
CA GLY A 44 10.49 2.09 -7.60
C GLY A 44 9.28 2.95 -7.98
N THR A 45 9.41 4.27 -7.81
CA THR A 45 8.52 5.27 -8.42
C THR A 45 9.22 5.93 -9.62
N TYR A 46 8.54 6.86 -10.29
CA TYR A 46 9.16 7.66 -11.36
C TYR A 46 10.39 8.42 -10.85
N CYS A 47 10.33 8.97 -9.63
CA CYS A 47 11.39 9.78 -9.02
C CYS A 47 12.35 8.99 -8.11
N VAL A 48 11.88 7.90 -7.48
CA VAL A 48 12.63 7.18 -6.44
C VAL A 48 12.94 5.73 -6.84
N LYS A 49 14.24 5.40 -6.91
CA LYS A 49 14.71 4.03 -7.21
C LYS A 49 14.25 3.02 -6.15
N GLU A 50 13.91 1.81 -6.61
CA GLU A 50 13.46 0.66 -5.80
C GLU A 50 14.19 0.46 -4.47
N GLN A 51 15.53 0.40 -4.48
CA GLN A 51 16.33 0.18 -3.26
C GLN A 51 16.12 1.28 -2.20
N ARG A 52 16.03 2.53 -2.64
CA ARG A 52 15.79 3.68 -1.75
C ARG A 52 14.35 3.65 -1.23
N LEU A 53 13.38 3.37 -2.10
CA LEU A 53 11.97 3.26 -1.73
C LEU A 53 11.72 2.14 -0.70
N GLY A 54 12.39 0.99 -0.86
CA GLY A 54 12.36 -0.09 0.13
C GLY A 54 12.96 0.31 1.49
N PHE A 55 14.09 1.02 1.49
CA PHE A 55 14.71 1.54 2.72
C PHE A 55 13.82 2.57 3.43
N GLU A 56 13.23 3.52 2.72
CA GLU A 56 12.37 4.55 3.33
C GLU A 56 11.09 3.96 3.95
N ASN A 57 10.49 2.95 3.31
CA ASN A 57 9.32 2.25 3.86
C ASN A 57 9.69 1.37 5.05
N ALA A 58 10.87 0.72 5.04
CA ALA A 58 11.39 0.02 6.21
C ALA A 58 11.66 0.99 7.39
N ALA A 59 12.18 2.19 7.10
CA ALA A 59 12.42 3.22 8.12
C ALA A 59 11.11 3.75 8.74
N ALA A 60 10.05 3.93 7.95
CA ALA A 60 8.71 4.29 8.45
C ALA A 60 8.14 3.22 9.40
N LEU A 61 8.25 1.94 9.03
CA LEU A 61 7.82 0.86 9.91
C LEU A 61 8.66 0.78 11.19
N MET A 62 9.97 1.06 11.12
CA MET A 62 10.83 1.13 12.30
C MET A 62 10.44 2.29 13.24
N ARG A 63 10.09 3.47 12.71
CA ARG A 63 9.57 4.59 13.53
C ARG A 63 8.30 4.23 14.27
N LEU A 64 7.32 3.61 13.61
CA LEU A 64 6.11 3.11 14.29
C LEU A 64 6.44 2.16 15.45
N ILE A 65 7.47 1.32 15.31
CA ILE A 65 7.88 0.40 16.38
C ILE A 65 8.57 1.17 17.53
N GLU A 66 9.42 2.15 17.21
CA GLU A 66 10.13 2.99 18.18
C GLU A 66 9.17 3.91 18.96
N GLU A 67 8.09 4.38 18.34
CA GLU A 67 6.96 5.09 18.96
C GLU A 67 6.06 4.19 19.83
N GLY A 68 6.34 2.88 19.90
CA GLY A 68 5.53 1.91 20.65
C GLY A 68 4.26 1.43 19.94
N ARG A 69 4.04 1.86 18.69
CA ARG A 69 2.91 1.49 17.82
C ARG A 69 3.14 0.21 17.01
N GLY A 70 4.23 -0.52 17.25
CA GLY A 70 4.53 -1.75 16.50
C GLY A 70 3.46 -2.86 16.62
N CYS A 71 2.68 -2.91 17.70
CA CYS A 71 1.52 -3.81 17.79
C CYS A 71 0.34 -3.41 16.88
N GLU A 72 0.13 -2.11 16.68
CA GLU A 72 -0.85 -1.56 15.71
C GLU A 72 -0.43 -1.95 14.29
N ALA A 73 0.84 -1.73 13.93
CA ALA A 73 1.39 -2.13 12.63
C ALA A 73 1.26 -3.64 12.35
N VAL A 74 1.47 -4.51 13.34
CA VAL A 74 1.23 -5.96 13.21
C VAL A 74 -0.25 -6.28 13.01
N GLN A 75 -1.15 -5.57 13.69
CA GLN A 75 -2.59 -5.75 13.51
C GLN A 75 -3.03 -5.32 12.10
N GLU A 76 -2.54 -4.20 11.57
CA GLU A 76 -2.80 -3.78 10.20
C GLU A 76 -2.31 -4.81 9.17
N ILE A 77 -1.07 -5.31 9.30
CA ILE A 77 -0.54 -6.38 8.44
C ILE A 77 -1.44 -7.62 8.47
N LYS A 78 -1.94 -8.00 9.65
CA LYS A 78 -2.87 -9.12 9.81
C LYS A 78 -4.21 -8.84 9.13
N THR A 79 -4.82 -7.67 9.36
CA THR A 79 -6.07 -7.24 8.75
C THR A 79 -5.99 -7.27 7.22
N PHE A 80 -4.98 -6.61 6.64
CA PHE A 80 -4.77 -6.59 5.18
C PHE A 80 -4.56 -7.99 4.59
N SER A 81 -3.91 -8.90 5.32
CA SER A 81 -3.70 -10.29 4.88
C SER A 81 -4.98 -11.14 4.96
N GLN A 82 -5.77 -11.00 6.03
CA GLN A 82 -7.00 -11.77 6.22
C GLN A 82 -8.16 -11.31 5.32
N GLU A 83 -8.24 -10.00 5.06
CA GLU A 83 -9.25 -9.39 4.18
C GLU A 83 -8.86 -9.46 2.69
N GLY A 84 -7.62 -9.88 2.38
CA GLY A 84 -7.13 -10.00 0.99
C GLY A 84 -6.96 -8.64 0.29
N ARG A 85 -6.61 -7.60 1.04
CA ARG A 85 -6.58 -6.19 0.56
C ARG A 85 -5.40 -5.84 -0.35
N THR A 86 -4.41 -6.72 -0.47
CA THR A 86 -3.19 -6.48 -1.27
C THR A 86 -3.11 -7.38 -2.51
N ALA A 87 -2.59 -6.84 -3.61
CA ALA A 87 -2.38 -7.60 -4.84
C ALA A 87 -1.16 -8.57 -4.76
N LYS A 88 -0.18 -8.24 -3.93
CA LYS A 88 1.05 -9.02 -3.67
C LYS A 88 1.18 -9.33 -2.18
N GLN A 89 1.89 -10.41 -1.85
CA GLN A 89 2.06 -10.88 -0.46
C GLN A 89 3.45 -10.52 0.09
N GLU A 90 4.42 -10.26 -0.79
CA GLU A 90 5.79 -9.92 -0.47
C GLU A 90 5.90 -8.72 0.49
N PRO A 91 5.16 -7.60 0.32
CA PRO A 91 5.24 -6.47 1.25
C PRO A 91 4.73 -6.80 2.67
N LEU A 92 3.62 -7.55 2.77
CA LEU A 92 3.07 -8.04 4.06
C LEU A 92 4.10 -8.92 4.79
N LEU A 93 4.73 -9.84 4.07
CA LEU A 93 5.71 -10.78 4.63
C LEU A 93 7.02 -10.09 5.02
N PHE A 94 7.45 -9.06 4.27
CA PHE A 94 8.59 -8.23 4.61
C PHE A 94 8.33 -7.38 5.86
N ALA A 95 7.18 -6.71 5.94
CA ALA A 95 6.78 -5.93 7.11
C ALA A 95 6.68 -6.82 8.37
N LEU A 96 6.06 -8.00 8.25
CA LEU A 96 6.00 -8.98 9.35
C LEU A 96 7.40 -9.50 9.74
N ALA A 97 8.33 -9.62 8.78
CA ALA A 97 9.71 -10.00 9.05
C ALA A 97 10.43 -8.95 9.91
N ILE A 98 10.27 -7.65 9.61
CA ILE A 98 10.77 -6.53 10.42
C ILE A 98 10.18 -6.57 11.83
N CYS A 99 8.84 -6.61 11.96
CA CYS A 99 8.17 -6.65 13.27
C CYS A 99 8.60 -7.86 14.12
N SER A 100 8.90 -9.01 13.50
CA SER A 100 9.41 -10.20 14.19
C SER A 100 10.93 -10.22 14.43
N GLN A 101 11.66 -9.16 14.07
CA GLN A 101 13.10 -8.96 14.36
C GLN A 101 13.42 -7.71 15.19
N CYS A 102 12.50 -6.75 15.29
CA CYS A 102 12.69 -5.50 16.02
C CYS A 102 13.10 -5.68 17.50
N SER A 103 13.54 -4.61 18.15
CA SER A 103 13.92 -4.61 19.58
C SER A 103 12.73 -4.89 20.50
N ASP A 104 11.56 -4.29 20.25
CA ASP A 104 10.39 -4.40 21.12
C ASP A 104 9.86 -5.84 21.27
N ALA A 105 9.67 -6.25 22.53
CA ALA A 105 9.19 -7.57 22.88
C ALA A 105 7.70 -7.77 22.58
N LYS A 106 6.86 -6.73 22.74
CA LYS A 106 5.41 -6.83 22.51
C LYS A 106 5.11 -7.03 21.03
N THR A 107 5.67 -6.18 20.18
CA THR A 107 5.60 -6.23 18.72
C THR A 107 6.14 -7.56 18.19
N LYS A 108 7.31 -7.99 18.67
CA LYS A 108 7.88 -9.30 18.30
C LYS A 108 6.94 -10.47 18.67
N GLN A 109 6.32 -10.44 19.86
CA GLN A 109 5.37 -11.47 20.27
C GLN A 109 4.10 -11.44 19.41
N ALA A 110 3.56 -10.25 19.11
CA ALA A 110 2.41 -10.09 18.22
C ALA A 110 2.71 -10.62 16.81
N ALA A 111 3.85 -10.24 16.24
CA ALA A 111 4.27 -10.67 14.91
C ALA A 111 4.39 -12.21 14.81
N PHE A 112 4.99 -12.86 15.81
CA PHE A 112 5.07 -14.33 15.84
C PHE A 112 3.70 -15.01 16.05
N LYS A 113 2.76 -14.38 16.76
CA LYS A 113 1.36 -14.88 16.87
C LYS A 113 0.61 -14.78 15.54
N ALA A 114 0.88 -13.75 14.74
CA ALA A 114 0.25 -13.55 13.43
C ALA A 114 0.80 -14.46 12.31
N VAL A 115 2.00 -15.06 12.47
CA VAL A 115 2.60 -15.97 11.47
C VAL A 115 1.65 -17.05 10.92
N PRO A 116 0.95 -17.86 11.72
CA PRO A 116 0.02 -18.88 11.19
C PRO A 116 -1.17 -18.29 10.41
N GLU A 117 -1.56 -17.04 10.69
CA GLU A 117 -2.70 -16.36 10.06
C GLU A 117 -2.32 -15.64 8.77
N VAL A 118 -1.10 -15.08 8.69
CA VAL A 118 -0.57 -14.38 7.49
C VAL A 118 0.11 -15.36 6.52
N CYS A 119 0.85 -16.35 7.05
CA CYS A 119 1.58 -17.32 6.23
C CYS A 119 0.70 -18.51 5.81
N CYS A 120 -0.44 -18.29 5.17
CA CYS A 120 -1.42 -19.34 4.87
C CYS A 120 -0.86 -20.56 4.11
N VAL A 121 0.10 -20.35 3.20
CA VAL A 121 0.70 -21.40 2.35
C VAL A 121 2.24 -21.45 2.49
N PRO A 122 2.90 -22.56 2.10
CA PRO A 122 4.36 -22.69 2.23
C PRO A 122 5.15 -21.56 1.58
N THR A 123 4.73 -21.07 0.41
CA THR A 123 5.37 -19.92 -0.26
C THR A 123 5.47 -18.70 0.67
N HIS A 124 4.42 -18.40 1.43
CA HIS A 124 4.42 -17.25 2.34
C HIS A 124 5.42 -17.47 3.47
N LEU A 125 5.41 -18.68 4.07
CA LEU A 125 6.34 -19.04 5.14
C LEU A 125 7.79 -18.98 4.64
N PHE A 126 8.11 -19.56 3.48
CA PHE A 126 9.45 -19.53 2.90
C PHE A 126 9.93 -18.12 2.59
N THR A 127 9.08 -17.27 2.00
CA THR A 127 9.40 -15.86 1.73
C THR A 127 9.60 -15.07 3.03
N PHE A 128 8.79 -15.29 4.07
CA PHE A 128 8.99 -14.71 5.40
C PHE A 128 10.33 -15.14 6.04
N ILE A 129 10.70 -16.42 5.97
CA ILE A 129 12.02 -16.87 6.45
C ILE A 129 13.16 -16.25 5.62
N GLN A 130 12.98 -16.09 4.30
CA GLN A 130 13.96 -15.45 3.44
C GLN A 130 14.17 -13.97 3.79
N PHE A 131 13.10 -13.17 3.92
CA PHE A 131 13.23 -11.79 4.38
C PHE A 131 13.87 -11.68 5.77
N LYS A 132 13.56 -12.61 6.69
CA LYS A 132 14.26 -12.68 7.99
C LYS A 132 15.76 -13.00 7.84
N LYS A 133 16.17 -13.77 6.85
CA LYS A 133 17.59 -14.03 6.58
C LYS A 133 18.27 -12.78 6.06
N ASP A 134 17.62 -12.03 5.18
CA ASP A 134 18.18 -10.84 4.53
C ASP A 134 18.25 -9.64 5.50
N LEU A 135 17.25 -9.47 6.36
CA LEU A 135 17.23 -8.44 7.42
C LEU A 135 18.27 -8.67 8.53
N LYS A 136 18.79 -9.90 8.67
CA LYS A 136 19.68 -10.34 9.76
C LYS A 136 20.89 -9.40 9.97
N GLU A 137 21.53 -8.99 8.87
CA GLU A 137 22.74 -8.17 8.90
C GLU A 137 22.42 -6.71 9.18
N GLY A 138 21.44 -6.13 8.47
CA GLY A 138 21.01 -4.74 8.68
C GLY A 138 20.44 -4.49 10.08
N MET A 139 19.63 -5.42 10.60
CA MET A 139 19.07 -5.35 11.96
C MET A 139 20.02 -5.89 13.04
N LYS A 140 21.23 -6.34 12.67
CA LYS A 140 22.28 -6.88 13.57
C LYS A 140 21.76 -7.93 14.57
N CYS A 141 20.83 -8.78 14.14
CA CYS A 141 20.12 -9.71 15.04
C CYS A 141 20.21 -11.18 14.59
N GLY A 142 19.98 -12.11 15.52
CA GLY A 142 19.96 -13.55 15.22
C GLY A 142 18.59 -14.05 14.77
N MET A 143 18.53 -14.79 13.65
CA MET A 143 17.27 -15.30 13.10
C MET A 143 16.67 -16.48 13.90
N TRP A 144 17.44 -17.54 14.16
CA TRP A 144 16.95 -18.82 14.71
C TRP A 144 16.82 -18.84 16.26
N GLY A 145 16.18 -17.81 16.82
CA GLY A 145 15.81 -17.76 18.23
C GLY A 145 14.71 -18.77 18.62
N ARG A 146 14.47 -18.93 19.94
CA ARG A 146 13.40 -19.80 20.47
C ARG A 146 12.02 -19.46 19.88
N ALA A 147 11.73 -18.17 19.70
CA ALA A 147 10.47 -17.70 19.14
C ALA A 147 10.25 -18.14 17.68
N LEU A 148 11.25 -18.00 16.80
CA LEU A 148 11.12 -18.45 15.42
C LEU A 148 10.96 -19.97 15.32
N ARG A 149 11.76 -20.74 16.07
CA ARG A 149 11.65 -22.20 16.10
C ARG A 149 10.26 -22.65 16.55
N LYS A 150 9.69 -22.00 17.58
CA LYS A 150 8.31 -22.24 18.01
C LYS A 150 7.30 -21.85 16.93
N ALA A 151 7.39 -20.66 16.33
CA ALA A 151 6.44 -20.23 15.29
C ALA A 151 6.43 -21.16 14.07
N VAL A 152 7.59 -21.65 13.62
CA VAL A 152 7.67 -22.65 12.54
C VAL A 152 7.07 -23.98 12.99
N ALA A 153 7.36 -24.45 14.22
CA ALA A 153 6.77 -25.70 14.73
C ALA A 153 5.23 -25.62 14.85
N ASP A 154 4.72 -24.52 15.40
CA ASP A 154 3.28 -24.25 15.54
C ASP A 154 2.61 -24.16 14.15
N TRP A 155 3.29 -23.63 13.13
CA TRP A 155 2.75 -23.52 11.77
C TRP A 155 2.43 -24.86 11.12
N TYR A 156 3.27 -25.89 11.34
CA TYR A 156 3.01 -27.25 10.86
C TYR A 156 2.06 -28.01 11.81
N ASN A 157 2.27 -27.92 13.12
CA ASN A 157 1.47 -28.65 14.10
C ASN A 157 0.03 -28.13 14.21
N GLY A 158 -0.24 -26.88 13.84
CA GLY A 158 -1.59 -26.32 13.68
C GLY A 158 -2.34 -26.77 12.43
N LYS A 159 -1.75 -27.65 11.59
CA LYS A 159 -2.38 -28.24 10.41
C LYS A 159 -2.60 -29.74 10.62
N ASN A 160 -3.64 -30.29 10.01
CA ASN A 160 -3.88 -31.73 9.97
C ASN A 160 -2.96 -32.42 8.95
N GLY A 161 -2.80 -33.75 9.07
CA GLY A 161 -1.86 -34.53 8.27
C GLY A 161 -2.08 -34.38 6.75
N MET A 162 -3.32 -34.31 6.30
CA MET A 162 -3.65 -34.14 4.88
C MET A 162 -3.30 -32.74 4.35
N ALA A 163 -3.54 -31.69 5.15
CA ALA A 163 -3.14 -30.33 4.81
C ALA A 163 -1.61 -30.17 4.79
N VAL A 164 -0.90 -30.86 5.70
CA VAL A 164 0.57 -30.97 5.67
C VAL A 164 1.03 -31.71 4.40
N ALA A 165 0.48 -32.90 4.10
CA ALA A 165 0.81 -33.70 2.92
C ALA A 165 0.61 -32.91 1.61
N LEU A 166 -0.51 -32.20 1.47
CA LEU A 166 -0.79 -31.35 0.31
C LEU A 166 0.20 -30.18 0.21
N ALA A 167 0.52 -29.53 1.33
CA ALA A 167 1.46 -28.42 1.37
C ALA A 167 2.86 -28.86 0.88
N VAL A 168 3.37 -29.96 1.43
CA VAL A 168 4.75 -30.42 1.18
C VAL A 168 4.95 -31.07 -0.18
N THR A 169 3.91 -31.68 -0.75
CA THR A 169 3.95 -32.24 -2.11
C THR A 169 3.80 -31.16 -3.18
N LYS A 170 2.88 -30.19 -3.00
CA LYS A 170 2.62 -29.10 -3.95
C LYS A 170 3.69 -28.01 -3.96
N TYR A 171 4.30 -27.70 -2.81
CA TYR A 171 5.23 -26.58 -2.64
C TYR A 171 6.59 -27.01 -2.07
N LYS A 172 7.20 -28.07 -2.61
CA LYS A 172 8.49 -28.66 -2.17
C LYS A 172 9.54 -27.63 -1.69
N GLN A 173 9.75 -26.57 -2.48
CA GLN A 173 10.62 -25.43 -2.16
C GLN A 173 10.15 -24.14 -2.85
N ARG A 174 10.36 -22.98 -2.22
CA ARG A 174 10.25 -21.62 -2.82
C ARG A 174 11.24 -20.66 -2.15
N SER A 175 11.57 -19.56 -2.82
CA SER A 175 12.36 -18.46 -2.24
C SER A 175 13.71 -18.88 -1.61
N GLY A 176 14.33 -19.95 -2.13
CA GLY A 176 15.57 -20.53 -1.60
C GLY A 176 15.43 -21.47 -0.39
N TRP A 177 14.21 -21.82 0.03
CA TRP A 177 13.94 -22.68 1.18
C TRP A 177 13.09 -23.89 0.83
N SER A 178 13.39 -25.04 1.44
CA SER A 178 12.57 -26.25 1.40
C SER A 178 11.93 -26.55 2.75
N HIS A 179 10.93 -27.44 2.76
CA HIS A 179 10.36 -27.97 4.00
C HIS A 179 11.41 -28.66 4.88
N LYS A 180 12.39 -29.35 4.27
CA LYS A 180 13.49 -30.05 4.95
C LYS A 180 14.38 -29.09 5.75
N ASP A 181 14.67 -27.91 5.20
CA ASP A 181 15.45 -26.87 5.88
C ASP A 181 14.73 -26.35 7.13
N LEU A 182 13.44 -26.03 6.97
CA LEU A 182 12.62 -25.50 8.07
C LEU A 182 12.43 -26.54 9.19
N LEU A 183 12.23 -27.82 8.86
CA LEU A 183 12.13 -28.90 9.85
C LEU A 183 13.45 -29.08 10.62
N ARG A 184 14.58 -29.11 9.91
CA ARG A 184 15.93 -29.22 10.50
C ARG A 184 16.25 -28.06 11.44
N LEU A 185 15.95 -26.83 11.03
CA LEU A 185 16.34 -25.60 11.76
C LEU A 185 15.36 -25.22 12.87
N SER A 186 14.08 -25.59 12.76
CA SER A 186 13.10 -25.44 13.85
C SER A 186 13.28 -26.48 14.96
N HIS A 187 13.91 -27.63 14.68
CA HIS A 187 13.89 -28.84 15.52
C HIS A 187 12.44 -29.27 15.83
N LEU A 188 11.59 -29.28 14.80
CA LEU A 188 10.19 -29.61 14.92
C LEU A 188 9.99 -31.01 15.55
N LYS A 189 9.10 -31.10 16.53
CA LYS A 189 8.52 -32.35 17.01
C LYS A 189 7.06 -32.42 16.51
N PRO A 190 6.67 -33.45 15.73
CA PRO A 190 5.29 -33.60 15.28
C PRO A 190 4.34 -33.80 16.46
N ALA A 191 3.20 -33.10 16.47
CA ALA A 191 2.21 -33.19 17.55
C ALA A 191 1.22 -34.37 17.40
N SER A 192 1.17 -35.03 16.24
CA SER A 192 0.28 -36.15 15.94
C SER A 192 0.95 -37.16 15.00
N GLU A 193 0.52 -38.42 15.03
CA GLU A 193 1.04 -39.49 14.17
C GLU A 193 0.88 -39.17 12.68
N GLY A 194 -0.29 -38.64 12.28
CA GLY A 194 -0.53 -38.22 10.90
C GLY A 194 0.38 -37.07 10.43
N ASN A 195 0.85 -36.19 11.33
CA ASN A 195 1.88 -35.20 10.97
C ASN A 195 3.28 -35.83 10.99
N HIS A 196 3.50 -36.86 11.82
CA HIS A 196 4.78 -37.55 11.97
C HIS A 196 5.19 -38.28 10.69
N GLU A 197 4.28 -39.05 10.08
CA GLU A 197 4.53 -39.84 8.87
C GLU A 197 4.94 -38.97 7.67
N TYR A 198 4.18 -37.92 7.36
CA TYR A 198 4.48 -37.04 6.23
C TYR A 198 5.69 -36.12 6.47
N LEU A 199 5.95 -35.67 7.70
CA LEU A 199 7.09 -34.77 7.96
C LEU A 199 8.43 -35.52 8.03
N LEU A 200 8.46 -36.79 8.45
CA LEU A 200 9.68 -37.59 8.43
C LEU A 200 10.06 -38.08 7.03
N SER A 201 9.10 -38.42 6.16
CA SER A 201 9.41 -38.85 4.79
C SER A 201 10.15 -37.79 3.96
N LEU A 202 9.92 -36.50 4.24
CA LEU A 202 10.62 -35.35 3.65
C LEU A 202 12.10 -35.24 4.06
N LEU A 203 12.50 -35.85 5.19
CA LEU A 203 13.90 -35.90 5.57
C LEU A 203 14.68 -36.92 4.71
N GLY A 204 13.98 -37.86 4.06
CA GLY A 204 14.55 -39.06 3.44
C GLY A 204 14.68 -39.09 1.90
N THR A 205 14.06 -38.19 1.11
CA THR A 205 14.13 -38.26 -0.38
C THR A 205 14.20 -36.89 -1.08
N GLU A 206 14.81 -36.84 -2.28
CA GLU A 206 15.04 -35.63 -3.08
C GLU A 206 14.35 -35.69 -4.45
N PHE A 207 13.64 -34.63 -4.89
CA PHE A 207 13.17 -34.46 -6.27
C PHE A 207 12.88 -32.99 -6.62
N ILE A 208 13.46 -32.46 -7.71
CA ILE A 208 13.46 -31.04 -8.12
C ILE A 208 12.66 -30.81 -9.42
N SER A 209 11.88 -29.73 -9.50
CA SER A 209 11.54 -29.01 -10.75
C SER A 209 10.94 -27.61 -10.46
N GLY A 210 10.96 -26.68 -11.42
CA GLY A 210 10.37 -25.34 -11.27
C GLY A 210 10.31 -24.52 -12.56
N VAL A 211 9.38 -23.57 -12.63
CA VAL A 211 9.15 -22.57 -13.70
C VAL A 211 8.65 -21.27 -13.05
N SER A 212 8.96 -20.10 -13.62
CA SER A 212 8.50 -18.77 -13.18
C SER A 212 8.19 -17.85 -14.36
N ILE A 213 7.18 -16.98 -14.24
CA ILE A 213 6.84 -15.91 -15.21
C ILE A 213 6.24 -14.72 -14.42
N SER A 214 6.70 -13.49 -14.67
CA SER A 214 6.10 -12.26 -14.15
C SER A 214 6.58 -11.01 -14.89
N VAL A 215 5.66 -10.17 -15.40
CA VAL A 215 5.91 -8.80 -15.91
C VAL A 215 4.62 -7.97 -15.79
N LEU A 216 4.67 -6.77 -15.16
CA LEU A 216 4.20 -5.47 -15.70
C LEU A 216 4.27 -4.33 -14.66
N HIS A 217 4.62 -3.11 -15.09
CA HIS A 217 4.42 -1.85 -14.33
C HIS A 217 4.26 -0.65 -15.30
N ARG A 218 3.29 0.24 -15.01
CA ARG A 218 3.19 1.69 -15.36
C ARG A 218 1.76 2.19 -15.00
N ILE A 219 1.63 3.26 -14.22
CA ILE A 219 0.35 3.85 -13.76
C ILE A 219 0.26 5.32 -14.18
N ARG A 220 -0.95 5.88 -14.25
CA ARG A 220 -1.26 7.29 -14.58
C ARG A 220 -2.06 7.96 -13.47
N CYS A 221 -1.97 9.29 -13.39
CA CYS A 221 -2.83 10.11 -12.55
C CYS A 221 -4.25 10.26 -13.15
N LEU A 222 -5.25 10.40 -12.29
CA LEU A 222 -6.67 10.53 -12.64
C LEU A 222 -7.37 11.37 -11.56
N ALA A 223 -8.39 12.15 -11.90
CA ALA A 223 -9.26 12.75 -10.89
C ALA A 223 -10.73 12.36 -11.15
N ILE A 224 -11.45 12.09 -10.07
CA ILE A 224 -12.89 11.83 -10.09
C ILE A 224 -13.55 12.88 -9.19
N LEU A 225 -14.42 13.69 -9.78
CA LEU A 225 -15.34 14.54 -9.02
C LEU A 225 -16.62 13.74 -8.78
N CYS A 226 -17.16 13.81 -7.56
CA CYS A 226 -18.45 13.22 -7.23
C CYS A 226 -19.40 14.28 -6.65
N LYS A 227 -20.68 14.11 -7.02
CA LYS A 227 -21.86 14.74 -6.42
C LYS A 227 -22.74 13.67 -5.81
N ALA A 228 -23.55 14.02 -4.83
CA ALA A 228 -24.51 13.09 -4.24
C ALA A 228 -25.90 13.14 -4.93
N SER A 229 -26.12 12.39 -6.03
CA SER A 229 -27.48 12.18 -6.59
C SER A 229 -27.75 10.88 -7.40
N THR A 230 -29.05 10.63 -7.63
CA THR A 230 -29.80 9.44 -8.13
C THR A 230 -29.45 8.87 -9.54
N PRO A 231 -29.91 7.64 -9.96
CA PRO A 231 -28.88 6.63 -10.20
C PRO A 231 -28.92 5.73 -11.48
N LEU A 232 -27.95 5.79 -12.42
CA LEU A 232 -27.63 4.68 -13.36
C LEU A 232 -26.13 4.42 -13.70
N THR A 233 -25.80 3.12 -13.87
CA THR A 233 -24.56 2.43 -14.34
C THR A 233 -23.37 3.22 -14.92
N ARG A 234 -22.12 2.91 -14.47
CA ARG A 234 -20.81 2.98 -15.19
C ARG A 234 -19.66 2.42 -14.29
N SER A 235 -18.42 2.06 -14.72
CA SER A 235 -17.20 1.44 -14.03
C SER A 235 -16.83 1.69 -12.53
N VAL A 236 -16.09 0.78 -11.83
CA VAL A 236 -16.02 0.58 -10.34
C VAL A 236 -16.45 1.74 -9.41
N ILE A 237 -15.72 2.84 -9.28
CA ILE A 237 -16.14 3.97 -8.40
C ILE A 237 -17.40 4.64 -8.95
N THR A 238 -17.48 4.81 -10.28
CA THR A 238 -18.68 5.26 -10.98
C THR A 238 -19.79 4.19 -11.07
N ARG A 239 -19.58 2.95 -10.56
CA ARG A 239 -20.65 1.90 -10.39
C ARG A 239 -21.45 2.17 -9.15
N ILE A 240 -20.75 2.73 -8.16
CA ILE A 240 -21.24 3.03 -6.83
C ILE A 240 -21.88 4.42 -6.88
N GLU A 241 -21.08 5.44 -7.22
CA GLU A 241 -21.55 6.84 -7.29
C GLU A 241 -21.87 7.27 -8.72
N LYS A 242 -23.12 7.67 -8.91
CA LYS A 242 -23.74 7.75 -10.25
C LYS A 242 -23.87 9.17 -10.78
N ASP A 243 -23.67 10.17 -9.92
CA ASP A 243 -23.41 11.56 -10.28
C ASP A 243 -21.90 11.82 -10.14
N SER A 244 -21.13 11.19 -11.02
CA SER A 244 -19.66 11.25 -11.02
C SER A 244 -19.12 11.75 -12.37
N HIS A 245 -18.09 12.59 -12.31
CA HIS A 245 -17.44 13.22 -13.46
C HIS A 245 -15.94 12.91 -13.40
N ILE A 246 -15.48 12.07 -14.33
CA ILE A 246 -14.06 11.71 -14.45
C ILE A 246 -13.37 12.75 -15.32
N VAL A 247 -12.28 13.32 -14.82
CA VAL A 247 -11.42 14.27 -15.52
C VAL A 247 -9.97 13.79 -15.44
N ALA A 248 -9.19 14.08 -16.47
CA ALA A 248 -7.75 13.85 -16.45
C ALA A 248 -7.02 15.19 -16.41
N PHE A 249 -5.83 15.22 -15.82
CA PHE A 249 -5.05 16.44 -15.68
C PHE A 249 -3.55 16.15 -15.75
N SER A 250 -2.80 17.15 -16.16
CA SER A 250 -1.35 17.22 -15.99
C SER A 250 -0.99 18.67 -15.62
N HIS A 251 -0.52 19.42 -16.61
CA HIS A 251 -0.29 20.88 -16.59
C HIS A 251 -1.54 21.66 -17.04
N GLU A 252 -2.49 20.96 -17.64
CA GLU A 252 -3.81 21.42 -18.04
C GLU A 252 -4.86 20.34 -17.74
N MET A 253 -6.14 20.73 -17.76
CA MET A 253 -7.28 19.82 -17.63
C MET A 253 -7.67 19.28 -19.00
N VAL A 254 -7.75 17.96 -19.13
CA VAL A 254 -8.17 17.29 -20.36
C VAL A 254 -9.40 16.40 -20.13
N PRO A 255 -10.36 16.34 -21.07
CA PRO A 255 -11.49 15.41 -20.97
C PRO A 255 -10.99 13.97 -20.82
N CYS A 256 -11.52 13.22 -19.86
CA CYS A 256 -11.17 11.81 -19.74
C CYS A 256 -11.80 11.03 -20.91
N PRO A 257 -11.02 10.33 -21.77
CA PRO A 257 -11.55 9.59 -22.91
C PRO A 257 -12.27 8.30 -22.50
N VAL A 258 -12.32 7.99 -21.20
CA VAL A 258 -12.91 6.76 -20.65
C VAL A 258 -14.38 6.97 -20.35
N THR A 259 -15.24 6.41 -21.20
CA THR A 259 -16.61 6.10 -20.80
C THR A 259 -16.61 4.79 -20.06
N ALA A 260 -17.51 4.64 -19.11
CA ALA A 260 -17.38 3.62 -18.09
C ALA A 260 -18.31 2.40 -18.35
N ASP A 261 -18.89 2.38 -19.54
CA ASP A 261 -19.37 1.24 -20.35
C ASP A 261 -18.22 0.50 -21.08
N MET A 262 -17.03 1.10 -21.17
CA MET A 262 -15.84 0.43 -21.71
C MET A 262 -15.40 -0.77 -20.85
N THR A 263 -14.87 -1.79 -21.54
CA THR A 263 -14.17 -2.92 -20.90
C THR A 263 -12.79 -2.49 -20.39
N LEU A 264 -12.24 -3.18 -19.39
CA LEU A 264 -10.93 -2.84 -18.83
C LEU A 264 -9.80 -2.74 -19.88
N PRO A 265 -9.68 -3.62 -20.90
CA PRO A 265 -8.69 -3.45 -21.97
C PRO A 265 -8.89 -2.17 -22.79
N GLN A 266 -10.14 -1.77 -23.08
CA GLN A 266 -10.44 -0.51 -23.77
C GLN A 266 -10.08 0.70 -22.90
N VAL A 267 -10.38 0.65 -21.59
CA VAL A 267 -9.98 1.66 -20.61
C VAL A 267 -8.46 1.83 -20.62
N LEU A 268 -7.69 0.73 -20.56
CA LEU A 268 -6.23 0.80 -20.60
C LEU A 268 -5.75 1.51 -21.87
N VAL A 269 -6.18 1.09 -23.06
CA VAL A 269 -5.81 1.71 -24.33
C VAL A 269 -6.18 3.20 -24.36
N LYS A 270 -7.41 3.56 -23.96
CA LYS A 270 -7.86 4.96 -23.95
C LYS A 270 -7.08 5.83 -22.97
N MET A 271 -6.68 5.28 -21.82
CA MET A 271 -5.75 5.97 -20.92
C MET A 271 -4.37 6.20 -21.59
N TYR A 272 -3.92 5.38 -22.55
CA TYR A 272 -2.67 5.62 -23.30
C TYR A 272 -2.73 6.78 -24.29
N GLU A 273 -3.91 7.33 -24.58
CA GLU A 273 -4.09 8.47 -25.47
C GLU A 273 -4.04 9.83 -24.73
N ILE A 274 -4.04 9.82 -23.39
CA ILE A 274 -4.03 11.04 -22.56
C ILE A 274 -2.65 11.72 -22.65
N PRO A 275 -2.56 13.01 -23.02
CA PRO A 275 -1.30 13.76 -23.06
C PRO A 275 -0.58 13.78 -21.71
N MET A 276 0.76 13.70 -21.74
CA MET A 276 1.62 13.84 -20.57
C MET A 276 2.24 15.24 -20.52
N GLY A 277 2.38 15.79 -19.32
CA GLY A 277 2.99 17.09 -19.04
C GLY A 277 3.49 17.13 -17.60
N THR A 278 3.77 18.33 -17.08
CA THR A 278 4.08 18.53 -15.65
C THR A 278 2.85 18.23 -14.78
N THR A 279 3.00 18.12 -13.45
CA THR A 279 1.90 17.74 -12.55
C THR A 279 1.45 18.93 -11.69
N ASP A 280 0.24 19.44 -11.93
CA ASP A 280 -0.44 20.40 -11.06
C ASP A 280 -1.68 19.73 -10.43
N CYS A 281 -1.55 19.26 -9.19
CA CYS A 281 -2.65 18.64 -8.45
C CYS A 281 -3.72 19.63 -7.94
N SER A 282 -3.56 20.95 -8.15
CA SER A 282 -4.55 21.96 -7.78
C SER A 282 -5.64 22.14 -8.86
N LEU A 283 -5.33 21.76 -10.11
CA LEU A 283 -6.19 21.94 -11.27
C LEU A 283 -7.63 21.43 -11.11
N PRO A 284 -7.93 20.26 -10.50
CA PRO A 284 -9.31 19.79 -10.39
C PRO A 284 -10.22 20.79 -9.63
N MET A 285 -9.73 21.35 -8.52
CA MET A 285 -10.46 22.33 -7.70
C MET A 285 -10.57 23.69 -8.43
N ILE A 286 -9.46 24.16 -9.02
CA ILE A 286 -9.44 25.43 -9.78
C ILE A 286 -10.39 25.37 -10.98
N TRP A 287 -10.41 24.25 -11.69
CA TRP A 287 -11.28 24.02 -12.84
C TRP A 287 -12.75 23.94 -12.42
N ALA A 288 -13.06 23.21 -11.35
CA ALA A 288 -14.43 23.10 -10.85
C ALA A 288 -14.96 24.48 -10.42
N GLN A 289 -14.14 25.28 -9.74
CA GLN A 289 -14.46 26.68 -9.40
C GLN A 289 -14.72 27.54 -10.66
N LYS A 290 -13.80 27.52 -11.64
CA LYS A 290 -13.89 28.32 -12.88
C LYS A 290 -15.10 27.95 -13.75
N THR A 291 -15.46 26.68 -13.79
CA THR A 291 -16.61 26.16 -14.55
C THR A 291 -17.93 26.20 -13.78
N GLN A 292 -17.90 26.63 -12.50
CA GLN A 292 -19.04 26.54 -11.57
C GLN A 292 -19.58 25.10 -11.40
N THR A 293 -18.71 24.11 -11.59
CA THR A 293 -19.03 22.70 -11.35
C THR A 293 -19.07 22.44 -9.85
N ALA A 294 -20.27 22.42 -9.28
CA ALA A 294 -20.50 21.95 -7.91
C ALA A 294 -20.07 20.48 -7.76
N ALA A 295 -19.28 20.18 -6.72
CA ALA A 295 -18.77 18.86 -6.36
C ALA A 295 -18.61 18.80 -4.83
N ASP A 296 -19.15 17.75 -4.22
CA ASP A 296 -19.09 17.54 -2.77
C ASP A 296 -17.78 16.86 -2.36
N VAL A 297 -17.21 16.06 -3.26
CA VAL A 297 -16.00 15.28 -3.02
C VAL A 297 -15.10 15.30 -4.27
N PHE A 298 -13.83 15.65 -4.06
CA PHE A 298 -12.74 15.48 -5.02
C PHE A 298 -11.95 14.23 -4.66
N ILE A 299 -11.79 13.28 -5.58
CA ILE A 299 -10.92 12.11 -5.41
C ILE A 299 -9.77 12.20 -6.42
N VAL A 300 -8.54 12.41 -5.93
CA VAL A 300 -7.35 12.63 -6.77
C VAL A 300 -6.42 11.42 -6.67
N PHE A 301 -6.27 10.70 -7.77
CA PHE A 301 -5.33 9.59 -7.91
C PHE A 301 -4.00 10.13 -8.42
N THR A 302 -2.98 10.13 -7.57
CA THR A 302 -1.68 10.76 -7.84
C THR A 302 -0.55 10.03 -7.09
N ASP A 303 0.69 10.24 -7.51
CA ASP A 303 1.87 9.89 -6.71
C ASP A 303 2.25 10.98 -5.71
N ASN A 304 1.56 12.12 -5.69
CA ASN A 304 1.81 13.31 -4.86
C ASN A 304 3.06 14.13 -5.24
N GLU A 305 3.71 13.82 -6.37
CA GLU A 305 4.80 14.64 -6.92
C GLU A 305 4.20 15.78 -7.76
N THR A 306 3.52 16.73 -7.08
CA THR A 306 3.04 17.98 -7.69
C THR A 306 4.19 18.99 -7.75
N PHE A 307 4.41 19.62 -8.90
CA PHE A 307 5.53 20.57 -9.08
C PHE A 307 5.23 21.73 -10.04
N ALA A 308 3.97 21.82 -10.51
CA ALA A 308 3.52 22.87 -11.41
C ALA A 308 2.30 23.59 -10.83
N GLY A 309 2.13 24.85 -11.26
CA GLY A 309 1.07 25.74 -10.79
C GLY A 309 1.56 26.75 -9.75
N ASN A 310 0.79 27.82 -9.56
CA ASN A 310 1.08 28.87 -8.58
C ASN A 310 0.26 28.70 -7.28
N THR A 311 -0.58 27.66 -7.20
CA THR A 311 -1.55 27.47 -6.10
C THR A 311 -1.43 26.03 -5.59
N ARG A 312 -1.30 25.84 -4.27
CA ARG A 312 -1.23 24.50 -3.69
C ARG A 312 -2.61 23.81 -3.70
N PRO A 313 -2.70 22.48 -3.82
CA PRO A 313 -3.97 21.75 -3.83
C PRO A 313 -4.86 22.04 -2.60
N ALA A 314 -4.28 22.06 -1.40
CA ALA A 314 -4.99 22.40 -0.17
C ALA A 314 -5.57 23.82 -0.18
N THR A 315 -4.82 24.80 -0.71
CA THR A 315 -5.30 26.19 -0.88
C THR A 315 -6.43 26.26 -1.92
N ALA A 316 -6.28 25.58 -3.06
CA ALA A 316 -7.31 25.54 -4.10
C ALA A 316 -8.63 24.91 -3.61
N LEU A 317 -8.58 23.92 -2.72
CA LEU A 317 -9.78 23.37 -2.07
C LEU A 317 -10.45 24.40 -1.14
N ARG A 318 -9.68 25.17 -0.36
CA ARG A 318 -10.21 26.23 0.52
C ARG A 318 -10.88 27.33 -0.30
N GLU A 319 -10.22 27.82 -1.34
CA GLU A 319 -10.80 28.79 -2.28
C GLU A 319 -12.07 28.26 -2.97
N TYR A 320 -12.10 26.98 -3.33
CA TYR A 320 -13.29 26.33 -3.88
C TYR A 320 -14.45 26.35 -2.87
N ARG A 321 -14.21 25.93 -1.62
CA ARG A 321 -15.21 25.93 -0.54
C ARG A 321 -15.81 27.32 -0.33
N GLU A 322 -14.95 28.33 -0.22
CA GLU A 322 -15.35 29.73 0.00
C GLU A 322 -16.19 30.29 -1.16
N LYS A 323 -15.76 30.09 -2.40
CA LYS A 323 -16.40 30.71 -3.57
C LYS A 323 -17.65 29.97 -4.05
N MET A 324 -17.74 28.66 -3.81
CA MET A 324 -18.90 27.84 -4.18
C MET A 324 -19.92 27.71 -3.04
N GLY A 325 -19.54 28.00 -1.80
CA GLY A 325 -20.39 27.79 -0.62
C GLY A 325 -20.63 26.31 -0.28
N ILE A 326 -19.76 25.41 -0.75
CA ILE A 326 -19.88 23.96 -0.59
C ILE A 326 -18.80 23.49 0.41
N SER A 327 -19.15 22.67 1.39
CA SER A 327 -18.18 22.06 2.32
C SER A 327 -17.47 20.86 1.68
N ALA A 328 -16.79 21.12 0.56
CA ALA A 328 -16.21 20.08 -0.28
C ALA A 328 -15.04 19.36 0.41
N LYS A 329 -15.00 18.03 0.26
CA LYS A 329 -13.94 17.17 0.80
C LYS A 329 -12.93 16.78 -0.29
N LEU A 330 -11.68 16.52 0.10
CA LEU A 330 -10.62 16.00 -0.77
C LEU A 330 -10.15 14.65 -0.26
N ILE A 331 -10.12 13.66 -1.14
CA ILE A 331 -9.55 12.33 -0.91
C ILE A 331 -8.36 12.16 -1.84
N VAL A 332 -7.17 12.05 -1.25
CA VAL A 332 -5.91 11.80 -1.96
C VAL A 332 -5.68 10.30 -2.00
N CYS A 333 -5.77 9.72 -3.19
CA CYS A 333 -5.54 8.31 -3.44
C CYS A 333 -4.10 8.11 -3.91
N GLY A 334 -3.21 7.81 -2.97
CA GLY A 334 -1.79 7.62 -3.24
C GLY A 334 -1.54 6.39 -4.10
N MET A 335 -0.92 6.58 -5.27
CA MET A 335 -0.66 5.53 -6.26
C MET A 335 0.76 4.93 -6.18
N THR A 336 1.53 5.32 -5.16
CA THR A 336 2.87 4.80 -4.86
C THR A 336 3.13 4.71 -3.36
N SER A 337 4.23 4.08 -2.96
CA SER A 337 4.69 3.99 -1.56
C SER A 337 5.71 5.08 -1.16
N ASN A 338 5.68 6.24 -1.82
CA ASN A 338 6.45 7.40 -1.37
C ASN A 338 5.85 8.03 -0.09
N GLY A 339 6.62 8.91 0.53
CA GLY A 339 6.31 9.53 1.83
C GLY A 339 5.54 10.84 1.76
N PHE A 340 4.88 11.15 0.65
CA PHE A 340 4.30 12.47 0.38
C PHE A 340 2.77 12.44 0.29
N THR A 341 2.12 13.54 0.69
CA THR A 341 0.70 13.78 0.45
C THR A 341 0.41 15.26 0.19
N ILE A 342 -0.58 15.51 -0.67
CA ILE A 342 -1.15 16.85 -0.92
C ILE A 342 -2.33 17.19 0.02
N ALA A 343 -2.76 16.24 0.86
CA ALA A 343 -3.75 16.47 1.91
C ALA A 343 -3.10 17.19 3.10
N ASP A 344 -3.75 18.24 3.59
CA ASP A 344 -3.31 18.98 4.77
C ASP A 344 -3.74 18.22 6.05
N PRO A 345 -2.81 17.77 6.92
CA PRO A 345 -3.13 17.00 8.12
C PRO A 345 -4.04 17.72 9.12
N ASP A 346 -4.08 19.06 9.10
CA ASP A 346 -4.93 19.86 10.01
C ASP A 346 -6.35 20.07 9.46
N ASP A 347 -6.59 19.76 8.18
CA ASP A 347 -7.90 19.95 7.52
C ASP A 347 -8.71 18.66 7.56
N ARG A 348 -9.68 18.58 8.48
CA ARG A 348 -10.59 17.41 8.60
C ARG A 348 -11.41 17.10 7.35
N GLY A 349 -11.48 18.02 6.38
CA GLY A 349 -12.09 17.76 5.09
C GLY A 349 -11.10 17.27 4.03
N MET A 350 -9.88 16.87 4.42
CA MET A 350 -8.89 16.21 3.57
C MET A 350 -8.49 14.85 4.16
N LEU A 351 -8.39 13.82 3.32
CA LEU A 351 -8.04 12.46 3.71
C LEU A 351 -7.01 11.87 2.74
N ASP A 352 -6.01 11.16 3.25
CA ASP A 352 -5.08 10.35 2.47
C ASP A 352 -5.44 8.86 2.57
N ILE A 353 -5.55 8.18 1.43
CA ILE A 353 -5.79 6.73 1.32
C ILE A 353 -4.84 6.08 0.33
N CYS A 354 -4.72 4.76 0.41
CA CYS A 354 -3.95 3.96 -0.52
C CYS A 354 -4.79 3.54 -1.74
N GLY A 355 -4.25 3.73 -2.96
CA GLY A 355 -4.83 3.14 -4.17
C GLY A 355 -4.71 1.61 -4.18
N PHE A 356 -5.62 0.94 -4.90
CA PHE A 356 -5.69 -0.53 -5.01
C PHE A 356 -5.90 -1.32 -3.69
N ASP A 357 -6.10 -0.65 -2.55
CA ASP A 357 -6.63 -1.27 -1.34
C ASP A 357 -8.09 -1.69 -1.58
N ALA A 358 -8.38 -3.00 -1.45
CA ALA A 358 -9.74 -3.53 -1.64
C ALA A 358 -10.75 -2.99 -0.61
N GLY A 359 -10.29 -2.54 0.56
CA GLY A 359 -11.11 -1.92 1.61
C GLY A 359 -11.29 -0.40 1.48
N ALA A 360 -10.64 0.25 0.51
CA ALA A 360 -10.66 1.71 0.38
C ALA A 360 -12.07 2.30 0.20
N LEU A 361 -13.00 1.54 -0.39
CA LEU A 361 -14.38 2.00 -0.62
C LEU A 361 -15.16 2.25 0.69
N ASP A 362 -14.94 1.43 1.72
CA ASP A 362 -15.59 1.63 3.03
C ASP A 362 -15.00 2.85 3.76
N VAL A 363 -13.69 3.07 3.63
CA VAL A 363 -13.01 4.27 4.16
C VAL A 363 -13.53 5.55 3.48
N ILE A 364 -13.60 5.55 2.14
CA ILE A 364 -14.17 6.65 1.35
C ILE A 364 -15.61 6.92 1.80
N ARG A 365 -16.45 5.89 1.88
CA ARG A 365 -17.86 6.03 2.30
C ARG A 365 -17.99 6.63 3.69
N ASN A 366 -17.22 6.12 4.67
CA ASN A 366 -17.28 6.60 6.04
C ASN A 366 -16.84 8.07 6.15
N PHE A 367 -15.76 8.45 5.46
CA PHE A 367 -15.28 9.84 5.44
C PHE A 367 -16.27 10.80 4.79
N VAL A 368 -16.87 10.41 3.66
CA VAL A 368 -17.89 11.23 2.98
C VAL A 368 -19.11 11.44 3.86
N LEU A 369 -19.51 10.43 4.65
CA LEU A 369 -20.66 10.45 5.56
C LEU A 369 -20.34 10.96 6.99
N ASP A 370 -19.14 11.51 7.24
CA ASP A 370 -18.71 12.03 8.56
C ASP A 370 -18.76 10.98 9.70
N LEU A 371 -18.42 9.72 9.37
CA LEU A 371 -18.37 8.60 10.31
C LEU A 371 -16.96 8.31 10.87
N ILE A 372 -15.92 8.97 10.33
CA ILE A 372 -14.51 8.90 10.75
C ILE A 372 -13.85 10.29 10.68
#